data_AF-A0A2G5EJZ4-F1
#
_entry.id   AF-A0A2G5EJZ4-F1
#
_cell.length_a   1.000
_cell.length_b   1.000
_cell.length_c   1.000
_cell.angle_alpha   90.00
_cell.angle_beta   90.00
_cell.angle_gamma   90.00
#
_symmetry.space_group_name_H-M   'P 1'
#
loop_
_entity.id
_entity.type
_entity.pdbx_description
1 polymer ?
#
loop_
_entity_poly.entity_id
_entity_poly.type
_entity_poly.pdbx_seq_one_letter_code
_entity_poly.pdbx_strand_id
1 'polypeptide(L)'
;MTGKRSLPHLPDEVLLNIFSRLPADCLLQCRDIYRPLGNMIANPSFVDVHFKRATPVIAFCYEGAEKKMSNKGDVRFTDEVAKQIKTKRSTLSSKYVLYCSCNGFLLFRYKHLLHDIQIWNPITQQKVEVHSLGSHYSACGFFVHPPTMEYSVLLVHGAANNFQYSVYGLMSETVRPIKNFTHSPTKGKAPIFLDGILHWMVDVSDYKRLHEET
;
A
#
# COMPACT_ATOMS: atom_id res chain seq x y z
N MET A 1 -28.27 31.61 -14.20
CA MET A 1 -27.96 31.97 -12.79
C MET A 1 -28.03 30.71 -11.93
N THR A 2 -26.92 30.00 -11.75
CA THR A 2 -26.85 28.84 -10.85
C THR A 2 -26.55 29.35 -9.44
N GLY A 3 -27.57 29.36 -8.58
CA GLY A 3 -27.42 29.77 -7.19
C GLY A 3 -26.38 28.90 -6.48
N LYS A 4 -25.36 29.52 -5.89
CA LYS A 4 -24.52 28.88 -4.88
C LYS A 4 -25.44 28.48 -3.72
N ARG A 5 -25.87 27.22 -3.69
CA ARG A 5 -26.49 26.64 -2.50
C ARG A 5 -25.39 26.55 -1.45
N SER A 6 -25.40 27.45 -0.48
CA SER A 6 -24.64 27.26 0.75
C SER A 6 -25.18 26.00 1.43
N LEU A 7 -24.29 25.11 1.85
CA LEU A 7 -24.67 24.04 2.76
C LEU A 7 -25.28 24.68 4.02
N PRO A 8 -26.34 24.11 4.61
CA PRO A 8 -26.84 24.55 5.90
C PRO A 8 -25.69 24.63 6.90
N HIS A 9 -25.66 25.67 7.74
CA HIS A 9 -24.65 25.81 8.79
C HIS A 9 -24.84 24.72 9.85
N LEU A 10 -24.26 23.54 9.60
CA LEU A 10 -24.14 22.45 10.55
C LEU A 10 -22.88 22.66 11.40
N PRO A 11 -22.90 22.27 12.69
CA PRO A 11 -21.70 22.23 13.50
C PRO A 11 -20.63 21.28 12.91
N ASP A 12 -19.35 21.63 13.09
CA ASP A 12 -18.23 20.83 12.57
C ASP A 12 -18.26 19.38 13.05
N GLU A 13 -18.68 19.12 14.30
CA GLU A 13 -18.81 17.77 14.84
C GLU A 13 -19.82 16.92 14.06
N VAL A 14 -20.96 17.51 13.68
CA VAL A 14 -21.99 16.83 12.89
C VAL A 14 -21.45 16.52 11.49
N LEU A 15 -20.75 17.49 10.89
CA LEU A 15 -20.10 17.31 9.59
C LEU A 15 -19.02 16.22 9.64
N LEU A 16 -18.16 16.20 10.65
CA LEU A 16 -17.17 15.14 10.87
C LEU A 16 -17.85 13.78 11.00
N ASN A 17 -18.95 13.69 11.75
CA ASN A 17 -19.68 12.43 11.93
C ASN A 17 -20.29 11.93 10.61
N ILE A 18 -20.83 12.82 9.78
CA ILE A 18 -21.37 12.50 8.46
C ILE A 18 -20.26 12.05 7.51
N PHE A 19 -19.22 12.88 7.35
CA PHE A 19 -18.13 12.62 6.42
C PHE A 19 -17.33 11.37 6.79
N SER A 20 -17.15 11.08 8.09
CA SER A 20 -16.45 9.87 8.53
C SER A 20 -17.19 8.56 8.23
N ARG A 21 -18.45 8.61 7.76
CA ARG A 21 -19.21 7.44 7.29
C ARG A 21 -19.25 7.30 5.77
N LEU A 22 -18.76 8.31 5.04
CA LEU A 22 -18.75 8.25 3.58
C LEU A 22 -17.55 7.44 3.08
N PRO A 23 -17.71 6.71 1.96
CA PRO A 23 -16.58 6.13 1.25
C PRO A 23 -15.50 7.17 0.91
N ALA A 24 -14.24 6.76 0.90
CA ALA A 24 -13.12 7.68 0.68
C ALA A 24 -13.14 8.37 -0.70
N ASP A 25 -13.65 7.70 -1.73
CA ASP A 25 -13.85 8.28 -3.05
C ASP A 25 -14.94 9.35 -3.07
N CYS A 26 -16.02 9.16 -2.31
CA CYS A 26 -17.03 10.20 -2.09
C CYS A 26 -16.42 11.42 -1.38
N LEU A 27 -15.58 11.22 -0.37
CA LEU A 27 -14.91 12.32 0.33
C LEU A 27 -14.00 13.13 -0.60
N LEU A 28 -13.27 12.46 -1.49
CA LEU A 28 -12.42 13.14 -2.46
C LEU A 28 -13.24 14.04 -3.38
N GLN A 29 -14.39 13.57 -3.87
CA GLN A 29 -15.31 14.37 -4.69
C GLN A 29 -15.91 15.53 -3.90
N CYS A 30 -16.33 15.30 -2.65
CA CYS A 30 -16.87 16.35 -1.79
C CYS A 30 -15.83 17.43 -1.48
N ARG A 31 -14.55 17.07 -1.36
CA ARG A 31 -13.46 18.01 -1.04
C ARG A 31 -13.34 19.09 -2.10
N ASP A 32 -13.52 18.71 -3.36
CA ASP A 32 -13.41 19.63 -4.49
C ASP A 32 -14.61 20.60 -4.56
N ILE A 33 -15.72 20.28 -3.87
CA ILE A 33 -16.96 21.07 -3.80
C ILE A 33 -17.01 21.93 -2.52
N TYR A 34 -16.57 21.39 -1.38
CA TYR A 34 -16.63 22.01 -0.05
C TYR A 34 -15.22 22.19 0.51
N ARG A 35 -14.64 23.38 0.34
CA ARG A 35 -13.26 23.69 0.74
C ARG A 35 -12.90 23.36 2.20
N PRO A 36 -13.76 23.64 3.22
CA PRO A 36 -13.43 23.31 4.60
C PRO A 36 -13.19 21.82 4.83
N LEU A 37 -13.78 20.95 4.00
CA LEU A 37 -13.56 19.50 4.07
C LEU A 37 -12.08 19.14 3.93
N GLY A 38 -11.31 19.88 3.12
CA GLY A 38 -9.88 19.62 2.93
C GLY A 38 -9.11 19.60 4.25
N ASN A 39 -9.37 20.58 5.12
CA ASN A 39 -8.73 20.66 6.44
C ASN A 39 -9.26 19.57 7.38
N MET A 40 -10.57 19.26 7.30
CA MET A 40 -11.19 18.22 8.12
C MET A 40 -10.63 16.82 7.80
N ILE A 41 -10.50 16.47 6.52
CA ILE A 41 -10.00 15.15 6.10
C ILE A 41 -8.49 15.00 6.29
N ALA A 42 -7.75 16.10 6.37
CA ALA A 42 -6.33 16.10 6.70
C ALA A 42 -6.07 15.96 8.20
N ASN A 43 -7.09 16.12 9.05
CA ASN A 43 -6.97 15.95 10.49
C ASN A 43 -6.69 14.48 10.84
N PRO A 44 -5.60 14.16 11.57
CA PRO A 44 -5.28 12.79 11.96
C PRO A 44 -6.42 12.07 12.70
N SER A 45 -7.15 12.77 13.55
CA SER A 45 -8.29 12.20 14.29
C SER A 45 -9.42 11.77 13.34
N PHE A 46 -9.65 12.55 12.28
CA PHE A 46 -10.62 12.17 11.26
C PHE A 46 -10.14 10.95 10.47
N VAL A 47 -8.87 10.94 10.07
CA VAL A 47 -8.25 9.81 9.36
C VAL A 47 -8.41 8.51 10.17
N ASP A 48 -8.12 8.55 11.46
CA ASP A 48 -8.24 7.38 12.34
C ASP A 48 -9.69 6.90 12.46
N VAL A 49 -10.65 7.80 12.66
CA VAL A 49 -12.07 7.45 12.76
C VAL A 49 -12.59 6.91 11.43
N HIS A 50 -12.23 7.55 10.32
CA HIS A 50 -12.62 7.12 8.98
C HIS A 50 -12.03 5.75 8.65
N PHE A 51 -10.75 5.53 8.94
CA PHE A 51 -10.06 4.25 8.74
C PHE A 51 -10.70 3.12 9.55
N LYS A 52 -11.02 3.34 10.84
CA LYS A 52 -11.70 2.36 11.69
C LYS A 52 -13.12 2.01 11.21
N ARG A 53 -13.76 2.91 10.46
CA ARG A 53 -15.11 2.70 9.90
C ARG A 53 -15.07 2.14 8.48
N ALA A 54 -13.91 2.10 7.84
CA ALA A 54 -13.79 1.65 6.47
C ALA A 54 -14.08 0.14 6.37
N THR A 55 -14.88 -0.23 5.38
CA THR A 55 -15.11 -1.64 5.04
C THR A 55 -13.86 -2.19 4.36
N PRO A 56 -13.37 -3.39 4.76
CA PRO A 56 -12.29 -4.07 4.04
C PRO A 56 -12.64 -4.30 2.57
N VAL A 57 -11.67 -4.06 1.69
CA VAL A 57 -11.81 -4.27 0.25
C VAL A 57 -10.68 -5.17 -0.21
N ILE A 58 -11.01 -6.18 -1.03
CA ILE A 58 -10.02 -7.06 -1.64
C ILE A 58 -9.60 -6.47 -2.97
N ALA A 59 -8.30 -6.24 -3.14
CA ALA A 59 -7.69 -5.84 -4.40
C ALA A 59 -7.02 -7.05 -5.07
N PHE A 60 -7.25 -7.24 -6.36
CA PHE A 60 -6.63 -8.31 -7.13
C PHE A 60 -6.31 -7.87 -8.56
N CYS A 61 -5.23 -8.43 -9.10
CA CYS A 61 -4.81 -8.23 -10.48
C CYS A 61 -4.89 -9.57 -11.21
N TYR A 62 -5.48 -9.58 -12.40
CA TYR A 62 -5.47 -10.78 -13.24
C TYR A 62 -4.29 -10.71 -14.20
N GLU A 63 -3.41 -11.68 -14.13
CA GLU A 63 -2.36 -11.88 -15.12
C GLU A 63 -2.92 -12.81 -16.21
N GLY A 64 -3.48 -12.23 -17.27
CA GLY A 64 -4.12 -13.01 -18.33
C GLY A 64 -3.12 -13.88 -19.09
N ALA A 65 -3.48 -15.13 -19.34
CA ALA A 65 -2.75 -16.04 -20.23
C ALA A 65 -2.82 -15.61 -21.71
N GLU A 66 -3.69 -14.66 -22.07
CA GLU A 66 -3.93 -14.28 -23.45
C GLU A 66 -3.12 -13.04 -23.86
N LYS A 67 -2.23 -13.25 -24.84
CA LYS A 67 -1.24 -12.30 -25.39
C LYS A 67 -1.81 -11.01 -26.04
N LYS A 68 -3.12 -10.74 -25.94
CA LYS A 68 -3.75 -9.65 -26.70
C LYS A 68 -4.97 -9.04 -25.98
N MET A 69 -4.78 -8.33 -24.87
CA MET A 69 -5.61 -7.15 -24.57
C MET A 69 -4.99 -6.37 -23.41
N SER A 70 -4.71 -5.08 -23.63
CA SER A 70 -4.25 -4.09 -22.64
C SER A 70 -2.83 -4.29 -22.08
N ASN A 71 -1.90 -3.40 -22.45
CA ASN A 71 -0.57 -3.24 -21.81
C ASN A 71 -0.65 -2.71 -20.35
N LYS A 72 -1.84 -2.61 -19.75
CA LYS A 72 -2.06 -2.05 -18.42
C LYS A 72 -2.52 -3.12 -17.45
N GLY A 73 -1.88 -3.17 -16.29
CA GLY A 73 -2.27 -4.04 -15.18
C GLY A 73 -3.52 -3.48 -14.50
N ASP A 74 -4.70 -3.90 -14.94
CA ASP A 74 -5.94 -3.49 -14.31
C ASP A 74 -6.05 -4.07 -12.90
N VAL A 75 -6.43 -3.22 -11.94
CA VAL A 75 -6.66 -3.60 -10.54
C VAL A 75 -8.16 -3.65 -10.31
N ARG A 76 -8.64 -4.81 -9.89
CA ARG A 76 -10.04 -5.02 -9.53
C ARG A 76 -10.18 -5.00 -8.03
N PHE A 77 -11.26 -4.39 -7.59
CA PHE A 77 -11.61 -4.25 -6.19
C PHE A 77 -12.95 -4.93 -5.97
N THR A 78 -13.06 -5.73 -4.93
CA THR A 78 -14.35 -6.26 -4.49
C THR A 78 -14.54 -5.98 -3.01
N ASP A 79 -15.74 -5.50 -2.70
CA ASP A 79 -16.22 -5.29 -1.35
C ASP A 79 -17.15 -6.47 -1.02
N GLU A 80 -16.82 -7.19 0.05
CA GLU A 80 -17.55 -8.37 0.52
C GLU A 80 -19.03 -8.03 0.84
N VAL A 81 -19.29 -6.83 1.34
CA VAL A 81 -20.62 -6.35 1.72
C VAL A 81 -21.42 -5.97 0.48
N ALA A 82 -20.80 -5.24 -0.45
CA ALA A 82 -21.50 -4.77 -1.65
C ALA A 82 -21.67 -5.87 -2.72
N LYS A 83 -20.92 -6.98 -2.62
CA LYS A 83 -20.87 -8.08 -3.61
C LYS A 83 -20.68 -7.61 -5.05
N GLN A 84 -20.01 -6.46 -5.21
CA GLN A 84 -19.73 -5.85 -6.50
C GLN A 84 -18.23 -5.81 -6.76
N ILE A 85 -17.85 -6.07 -8.00
CA ILE A 85 -16.48 -5.91 -8.47
C ILE A 85 -16.39 -4.55 -9.17
N LYS A 86 -15.70 -3.60 -8.53
CA LYS A 86 -15.34 -2.32 -9.14
C LYS A 86 -13.98 -2.47 -9.80
N THR A 87 -13.92 -2.24 -11.10
CA THR A 87 -12.64 -2.21 -11.83
C THR A 87 -12.12 -0.78 -11.85
N LYS A 88 -10.91 -0.57 -11.29
CA LYS A 88 -10.19 0.69 -11.49
C LYS A 88 -9.04 0.41 -12.43
N ARG A 89 -9.09 1.04 -13.61
CA ARG A 89 -7.99 0.97 -14.56
C ARG A 89 -6.82 1.72 -13.97
N SER A 90 -5.77 0.96 -13.65
CA SER A 90 -4.52 1.57 -13.25
C SER A 90 -3.77 2.03 -14.49
N THR A 91 -3.02 3.13 -14.38
CA THR A 91 -2.04 3.50 -15.41
C THR A 91 -0.78 2.63 -15.34
N LEU A 92 -0.72 1.68 -14.40
CA LEU A 92 0.42 0.79 -14.20
C LEU A 92 0.66 -0.09 -15.42
N SER A 93 1.93 -0.18 -15.80
CA SER A 93 2.37 -1.11 -16.84
C SER A 93 2.09 -2.56 -16.42
N SER A 94 1.73 -3.42 -17.36
CA SER A 94 1.61 -4.87 -17.16
C SER A 94 2.90 -5.55 -16.68
N LYS A 95 4.02 -4.82 -16.66
CA LYS A 95 5.30 -5.26 -16.10
C LYS A 95 5.35 -5.20 -14.58
N TYR A 96 4.36 -4.58 -13.93
CA TYR A 96 4.24 -4.53 -12.48
C TYR A 96 3.23 -5.56 -11.97
N VAL A 97 3.54 -6.18 -10.84
CA VAL A 97 2.66 -7.14 -10.14
C VAL A 97 2.30 -6.56 -8.78
N LEU A 98 1.02 -6.66 -8.42
CA LEU A 98 0.53 -6.32 -7.10
C LEU A 98 1.20 -7.24 -6.08
N TYR A 99 1.96 -6.67 -5.15
CA TYR A 99 2.69 -7.45 -4.16
C TYR A 99 2.03 -7.44 -2.79
N CYS A 100 1.68 -6.26 -2.28
CA CYS A 100 1.02 -6.12 -0.98
C CYS A 100 0.24 -4.80 -0.87
N SER A 101 -0.42 -4.60 0.27
CA SER A 101 -1.14 -3.38 0.61
C SER A 101 -0.79 -2.90 2.02
N CYS A 102 -0.94 -1.60 2.26
CA CYS A 102 -0.84 -1.00 3.58
C CYS A 102 -1.76 0.22 3.65
N ASN A 103 -2.69 0.28 4.60
CA ASN A 103 -3.66 1.38 4.78
C ASN A 103 -4.35 1.85 3.48
N GLY A 104 -4.72 0.91 2.60
CA GLY A 104 -5.36 1.20 1.32
C GLY A 104 -4.42 1.63 0.18
N PHE A 105 -3.14 1.87 0.46
CA PHE A 105 -2.10 1.98 -0.57
C PHE A 105 -1.69 0.60 -1.06
N LEU A 106 -1.39 0.51 -2.35
CA LEU A 106 -0.98 -0.74 -3.00
C LEU A 106 0.47 -0.63 -3.45
N LEU A 107 1.32 -1.59 -3.04
CA LEU A 107 2.69 -1.70 -3.50
C LEU A 107 2.76 -2.71 -4.66
N PHE A 108 3.37 -2.26 -5.74
CA PHE A 108 3.66 -3.05 -6.93
C PHE A 108 5.16 -3.23 -7.12
N ARG A 109 5.56 -4.38 -7.64
CA ARG A 109 6.95 -4.68 -8.02
C ARG A 109 7.08 -4.91 -9.49
N TYR A 110 8.19 -4.47 -10.05
CA TYR A 110 8.52 -4.81 -11.42
C TYR A 110 8.92 -6.30 -11.53
N LYS A 111 8.33 -7.03 -12.50
CA LYS A 111 8.49 -8.48 -12.65
C LYS A 111 9.94 -8.95 -12.76
N HIS A 112 10.80 -8.15 -13.40
CA HIS A 112 12.18 -8.53 -13.70
C HIS A 112 13.23 -7.80 -12.85
N LEU A 113 12.82 -6.78 -12.10
CA LEU A 113 13.70 -5.86 -11.36
C LEU A 113 13.03 -5.60 -10.01
N LEU A 114 13.22 -6.51 -9.06
CA LEU A 114 12.52 -6.47 -7.77
C LEU A 114 12.89 -5.25 -6.89
N HIS A 115 13.90 -4.47 -7.30
CA HIS A 115 14.25 -3.17 -6.70
C HIS A 115 13.33 -2.04 -7.16
N ASP A 116 12.70 -2.16 -8.32
CA ASP A 116 11.79 -1.13 -8.84
C ASP A 116 10.39 -1.37 -8.27
N ILE A 117 9.96 -0.45 -7.42
CA ILE A 117 8.64 -0.49 -6.81
C ILE A 117 7.82 0.74 -7.15
N GLN A 118 6.52 0.54 -7.21
CA GLN A 118 5.56 1.63 -7.34
C GLN A 118 4.50 1.49 -6.26
N ILE A 119 4.24 2.58 -5.55
CA ILE A 119 3.18 2.67 -4.56
C ILE A 119 2.08 3.52 -5.14
N TRP A 120 0.86 2.98 -5.17
CA TRP A 120 -0.29 3.59 -5.80
C TRP A 120 -1.43 3.78 -4.81
N ASN A 121 -2.01 4.98 -4.81
CA ASN A 121 -3.26 5.27 -4.12
C ASN A 121 -4.43 5.14 -5.11
N PRO A 122 -5.29 4.12 -4.98
CA PRO A 122 -6.40 3.89 -5.91
C PRO A 122 -7.53 4.92 -5.79
N ILE A 123 -7.57 5.73 -4.74
CA ILE A 123 -8.58 6.78 -4.54
C ILE A 123 -8.11 8.07 -5.18
N THR A 124 -6.90 8.54 -4.84
CA THR A 124 -6.36 9.81 -5.36
C THR A 124 -5.70 9.68 -6.73
N GLN A 125 -5.47 8.44 -7.21
CA GLN A 125 -4.72 8.11 -8.43
C GLN A 125 -3.24 8.55 -8.41
N GLN A 126 -2.76 9.05 -7.27
CA GLN A 126 -1.36 9.40 -7.10
C GLN A 126 -0.49 8.15 -7.02
N LYS A 127 0.73 8.27 -7.53
CA LYS A 127 1.74 7.21 -7.48
C LYS A 127 3.08 7.78 -7.05
N VAL A 128 3.83 6.95 -6.34
CA VAL A 128 5.23 7.19 -5.99
C VAL A 128 6.03 6.06 -6.62
N GLU A 129 7.07 6.41 -7.37
CA GLU A 129 7.98 5.45 -7.97
C GLU A 129 9.30 5.49 -7.19
N VAL A 130 9.78 4.33 -6.77
CA VAL A 130 11.05 4.20 -6.04
C VAL A 130 11.97 3.33 -6.89
N HIS A 131 12.88 3.99 -7.61
CA HIS A 131 13.79 3.39 -8.59
C HIS A 131 15.23 3.23 -8.07
N SER A 132 15.52 3.77 -6.88
CA SER A 132 16.88 4.02 -6.40
C SER A 132 17.29 3.19 -5.18
N LEU A 133 16.59 2.08 -4.93
CA LEU A 133 16.91 1.22 -3.79
C LEU A 133 18.25 0.50 -3.94
N GLY A 134 18.85 0.52 -5.15
CA GLY A 134 20.07 -0.19 -5.52
C GLY A 134 19.74 -1.56 -6.10
N SER A 135 20.43 -1.95 -7.18
CA SER A 135 20.16 -3.18 -7.95
C SER A 135 20.24 -4.48 -7.13
N HIS A 136 20.89 -4.41 -5.96
CA HIS A 136 21.11 -5.50 -5.04
C HIS A 136 19.96 -5.75 -4.06
N TYR A 137 19.02 -4.82 -3.93
CA TYR A 137 17.89 -4.95 -3.02
C TYR A 137 16.66 -5.44 -3.75
N SER A 138 15.83 -6.19 -3.03
CA SER A 138 14.45 -6.44 -3.41
C SER A 138 13.58 -5.86 -2.31
N ALA A 139 12.49 -5.18 -2.67
CA ALA A 139 11.45 -4.98 -1.67
C ALA A 139 11.02 -6.36 -1.16
N CYS A 140 10.71 -6.48 0.13
CA CYS A 140 10.07 -7.66 0.70
C CYS A 140 8.85 -7.28 1.52
N GLY A 141 8.67 -6.08 2.07
CA GLY A 141 7.47 -5.70 2.83
C GLY A 141 7.08 -4.23 2.71
N PHE A 142 5.85 -3.87 3.11
CA PHE A 142 5.35 -2.50 3.13
C PHE A 142 4.48 -2.29 4.37
N PHE A 143 4.79 -1.27 5.18
CA PHE A 143 4.16 -1.08 6.48
C PHE A 143 4.24 0.38 6.93
N VAL A 144 3.50 0.73 7.98
CA VAL A 144 3.68 2.00 8.69
C VAL A 144 4.62 1.75 9.86
N HIS A 145 5.74 2.47 9.93
CA HIS A 145 6.66 2.38 11.06
C HIS A 145 6.05 3.09 12.27
N PRO A 146 5.64 2.36 13.34
CA PRO A 146 4.83 2.95 14.41
C PRO A 146 5.46 4.17 15.10
N PRO A 147 6.78 4.21 15.40
CA PRO A 147 7.39 5.35 16.06
C PRO A 147 7.36 6.65 15.26
N THR A 148 7.46 6.57 13.92
CA THR A 148 7.51 7.76 13.05
C THR A 148 6.20 8.00 12.31
N MET A 149 5.25 7.06 12.37
CA MET A 149 4.03 7.02 11.59
C MET A 149 4.28 7.16 10.07
N GLU A 150 5.45 6.71 9.63
CA GLU A 150 5.90 6.83 8.25
C GLU A 150 5.72 5.54 7.48
N TYR A 151 5.22 5.65 6.24
CA TYR A 151 5.21 4.54 5.30
C TYR A 151 6.63 4.10 4.98
N SER A 152 6.91 2.82 5.19
CA SER A 152 8.23 2.24 5.07
C SER A 152 8.18 0.94 4.28
N VAL A 153 9.25 0.67 3.55
CA VAL A 153 9.45 -0.56 2.77
C VAL A 153 10.57 -1.36 3.42
N LEU A 154 10.29 -2.63 3.71
CA LEU A 154 11.34 -3.56 4.08
C LEU A 154 12.05 -4.00 2.80
N LEU A 155 13.37 -3.87 2.80
CA LEU A 155 14.26 -4.30 1.74
C LEU A 155 15.04 -5.53 2.20
N VAL A 156 15.29 -6.43 1.29
CA VAL A 156 16.16 -7.59 1.49
C VAL A 156 17.26 -7.59 0.43
N HIS A 157 18.47 -7.88 0.88
CA HIS A 157 19.64 -8.14 0.03
C HIS A 157 20.13 -9.55 0.33
N GLY A 158 20.10 -10.43 -0.67
CA GLY A 158 20.68 -11.76 -0.58
C GLY A 158 22.17 -11.74 -0.94
N ALA A 159 23.01 -12.08 0.02
CA ALA A 159 24.42 -12.45 -0.20
C ALA A 159 24.54 -13.98 -0.19
N ALA A 160 25.66 -14.53 -0.69
CA ALA A 160 25.85 -15.96 -0.97
C ALA A 160 25.26 -16.92 0.11
N ASN A 161 25.49 -16.61 1.39
CA ASN A 161 25.02 -17.40 2.53
C ASN A 161 24.28 -16.57 3.60
N ASN A 162 23.78 -15.37 3.27
CA ASN A 162 23.08 -14.56 4.28
C ASN A 162 22.10 -13.56 3.66
N PHE A 163 21.07 -13.21 4.42
CA PHE A 163 20.13 -12.15 4.09
C PHE A 163 20.37 -10.95 4.97
N GLN A 164 20.53 -9.78 4.35
CA GLN A 164 20.59 -8.50 5.05
C GLN A 164 19.30 -7.74 4.80
N TYR A 165 18.80 -7.09 5.84
CA TYR A 165 17.56 -6.36 5.81
C TYR A 165 17.77 -4.89 6.07
N SER A 166 17.01 -4.05 5.39
CA SER A 166 17.01 -2.60 5.62
C SER A 166 15.60 -2.07 5.53
N VAL A 167 15.29 -1.03 6.30
CA VAL A 167 14.05 -0.27 6.21
C VAL A 167 14.30 0.99 5.41
N TYR A 168 13.53 1.20 4.36
CA TYR A 168 13.49 2.44 3.62
C TYR A 168 12.24 3.24 4.02
N GLY A 169 12.43 4.44 4.56
CA GLY A 169 11.34 5.37 4.85
C GLY A 169 11.00 6.20 3.61
N LEU A 170 9.73 6.22 3.20
CA LEU A 170 9.30 6.94 1.99
C LEU A 170 9.41 8.47 2.10
N MET A 171 9.17 9.03 3.28
CA MET A 171 9.14 10.47 3.50
C MET A 171 10.52 11.02 3.83
N SER A 172 11.26 10.27 4.64
CA SER A 172 12.64 10.59 5.01
C SER A 172 13.63 10.28 3.89
N GLU A 173 13.25 9.41 2.97
CA GLU A 173 14.11 8.84 1.92
C GLU A 173 15.39 8.21 2.49
N THR A 174 15.33 7.73 3.75
CA THR A 174 16.48 7.13 4.43
C THR A 174 16.41 5.61 4.43
N VAL A 175 17.58 4.97 4.26
CA VAL A 175 17.75 3.52 4.40
C VAL A 175 18.44 3.22 5.74
N ARG A 176 17.86 2.34 6.54
CA ARG A 176 18.39 1.93 7.85
C ARG A 176 18.56 0.42 7.91
N PRO A 177 19.76 -0.12 8.17
CA PRO A 177 19.96 -1.56 8.26
C PRO A 177 19.31 -2.12 9.53
N ILE A 178 18.69 -3.29 9.39
CA ILE A 178 18.22 -4.12 10.50
C ILE A 178 19.32 -5.10 10.85
N LYS A 179 19.68 -5.17 12.13
CA LYS A 179 20.65 -6.14 12.64
C LYS A 179 19.95 -7.44 13.06
N ASN A 180 20.70 -8.54 13.07
CA ASN A 180 20.34 -9.81 13.70
C ASN A 180 19.22 -10.64 13.02
N PHE A 181 18.79 -10.29 11.80
CA PHE A 181 17.89 -11.13 11.02
C PHE A 181 18.60 -11.61 9.75
N THR A 182 18.65 -12.93 9.58
CA THR A 182 19.40 -13.60 8.50
C THR A 182 18.56 -14.58 7.70
N HIS A 183 17.32 -14.85 8.12
CA HIS A 183 16.46 -15.84 7.48
C HIS A 183 15.78 -15.28 6.23
N SER A 184 15.79 -16.02 5.13
CA SER A 184 15.11 -15.69 3.87
C SER A 184 13.59 -15.62 4.04
N PRO A 185 12.89 -14.61 3.46
CA PRO A 185 11.44 -14.64 3.40
C PRO A 185 10.98 -15.59 2.29
N THR A 186 9.87 -16.30 2.49
CA THR A 186 9.29 -17.15 1.44
C THR A 186 8.99 -16.35 0.18
N LYS A 187 9.39 -16.88 -0.98
CA LYS A 187 9.10 -16.25 -2.27
C LYS A 187 7.60 -16.17 -2.51
N GLY A 188 7.14 -15.03 -3.03
CA GLY A 188 5.76 -14.83 -3.46
C GLY A 188 4.74 -14.60 -2.35
N LYS A 189 5.14 -14.60 -1.07
CA LYS A 189 4.26 -14.24 0.04
C LYS A 189 4.73 -12.95 0.69
N ALA A 190 3.86 -11.95 0.70
CA ALA A 190 4.15 -10.69 1.35
C ALA A 190 4.16 -10.85 2.89
N PRO A 191 5.08 -10.19 3.59
CA PRO A 191 5.00 -9.96 5.01
C PRO A 191 3.67 -9.29 5.38
N ILE A 192 3.16 -9.66 6.55
CA ILE A 192 1.93 -9.14 7.13
C ILE A 192 2.35 -8.21 8.27
N PHE A 193 1.80 -6.99 8.26
CA PHE A 193 1.95 -6.07 9.37
C PHE A 193 0.74 -6.20 10.30
N LEU A 194 0.98 -6.62 11.54
CA LEU A 194 -0.05 -6.87 12.54
C LEU A 194 0.43 -6.34 13.90
N ASP A 195 -0.42 -5.57 14.59
CA ASP A 195 -0.16 -5.04 15.94
C ASP A 195 1.18 -4.31 16.09
N GLY A 196 1.60 -3.57 15.06
CA GLY A 196 2.86 -2.83 15.07
C GLY A 196 4.10 -3.67 14.76
N ILE A 197 3.92 -4.96 14.46
CA ILE A 197 5.00 -5.92 14.20
C ILE A 197 4.86 -6.46 12.77
N LEU A 198 6.01 -6.60 12.09
CA LEU A 198 6.07 -7.16 10.75
C LEU A 198 6.41 -8.66 10.82
N HIS A 199 5.48 -9.50 10.36
CA HIS A 199 5.61 -10.95 10.34
C HIS A 199 5.82 -11.43 8.91
N TRP A 200 6.79 -12.31 8.67
CA TRP A 200 6.94 -13.00 7.39
C TRP A 200 7.24 -14.48 7.58
N MET A 201 6.82 -15.28 6.61
CA MET A 201 7.18 -16.70 6.58
C MET A 201 8.63 -16.84 6.15
N VAL A 202 9.37 -17.69 6.85
CA VAL A 202 10.74 -18.05 6.50
C VAL A 202 10.69 -19.16 5.44
N ASP A 203 11.55 -19.06 4.43
CA ASP A 203 11.77 -20.17 3.50
C ASP A 203 12.47 -21.33 4.22
N VAL A 204 11.78 -22.46 4.35
CA VAL A 204 12.28 -23.65 5.08
C VAL A 204 13.52 -24.23 4.42
N SER A 205 13.63 -24.18 3.09
CA SER A 205 14.78 -24.74 2.37
C SER A 205 16.03 -23.90 2.60
N ASP A 206 15.89 -22.56 2.53
CA ASP A 206 16.98 -21.64 2.88
C ASP A 206 17.33 -21.73 4.37
N TYR A 207 16.34 -21.88 5.25
CA TYR A 207 16.57 -22.08 6.68
C TYR A 207 17.41 -23.32 6.95
N LYS A 208 17.02 -24.46 6.38
CA LYS A 208 17.75 -25.73 6.51
C LYS A 208 19.16 -25.63 5.96
N ARG A 209 19.35 -25.06 4.77
CA ARG A 209 20.69 -24.83 4.21
C ARG A 209 21.61 -24.02 5.14
N LEU A 210 21.05 -23.06 5.89
CA LEU A 210 21.83 -22.22 6.80
C LEU A 210 22.09 -22.87 8.18
N HIS A 211 21.35 -23.90 8.57
CA HIS A 211 21.35 -24.44 9.96
C HIS A 211 21.48 -25.96 10.07
N GLU A 212 21.32 -26.71 8.99
CA GLU A 212 21.43 -28.19 8.93
C GLU A 212 22.69 -28.66 8.18
N GLU A 213 23.71 -27.81 7.99
CA GLU A 213 25.06 -28.32 7.67
C GLU A 213 25.65 -28.98 8.93
N THR A 214 25.40 -30.29 9.08
CA THR A 214 26.17 -31.21 9.93
C THR A 214 26.27 -32.57 9.26
#